data_AF-A0AAV7PQK6-F1
#
_entry.id   AF-A0AAV7PQK6-F1
#
_cell.length_a   1.000
_cell.length_b   1.000
_cell.length_c   1.000
_cell.angle_alpha   90.00
_cell.angle_beta   90.00
_cell.angle_gamma   90.00
#
_symmetry.space_group_name_H-M   'P 1'
#
loop_
_entity.id
_entity.type
_entity.pdbx_description
1 polymer ?
#
loop_
_entity_poly.entity_id
_entity_poly.type
_entity_poly.pdbx_seq_one_letter_code
_entity_poly.pdbx_strand_id
1 'polypeptide(L)'
;MAAPLVSGVLRAARAPKGPVYCRRLLNISAVLCKRTPPLGPMPNEDIDVSNLEALEKYRSFRRYYKLAEEERKKPQWWRTYRKYMKQDHDNEEKIDIGVPYYSPSRKKERQDRIQMMKQNRRNTELESASRLKTLQIPLHEVRAEWERTSGPYHLQHTAEHYGIYHDLFDAATFVPRVPLRVEYSLEQQWIMPVYHGNVVAPSEALNPPQVTFDADKGSLWTLLLTNPDGHLQETNAEYVHWLLGNIPENQVLSGEEVCHYFPPFPAKGTGFHRHIFILFKQERRIDFRDDTRPKPCHSLQKRTFKTLDFYRKHQDNMTPAGLAFFQCQWEESVTHVYHQMLNMKEPIFEFEHPPVYHPPQVKFPHGQPLRYLDRYRDSEEPTYGIY
;
A
#
# COMPACT_ATOMS: atom_id res chain seq x y z
N MET A 1 11.10 -37.07 -2.33
CA MET A 1 12.33 -37.53 -1.67
C MET A 1 12.17 -37.34 -0.17
N ALA A 2 11.86 -38.44 0.52
CA ALA A 2 11.65 -38.49 1.96
C ALA A 2 12.99 -38.67 2.68
N ALA A 3 13.18 -38.00 3.81
CA ALA A 3 14.29 -38.25 4.73
C ALA A 3 13.74 -38.76 6.08
N PRO A 4 14.44 -39.70 6.76
CA PRO A 4 13.79 -40.69 7.62
C PRO A 4 13.73 -40.27 9.10
N LEU A 5 12.63 -40.67 9.74
CA LEU A 5 12.48 -40.77 11.19
C LEU A 5 13.18 -42.05 11.68
N VAL A 6 14.21 -41.91 12.51
CA VAL A 6 14.83 -43.05 13.20
C VAL A 6 14.16 -43.22 14.56
N SER A 7 13.29 -44.23 14.68
CA SER A 7 12.79 -44.73 15.95
C SER A 7 13.71 -45.84 16.47
N GLY A 8 14.29 -45.62 17.65
CA GLY A 8 15.10 -46.63 18.35
C GLY A 8 14.23 -47.46 19.28
N VAL A 9 13.94 -48.69 18.89
CA VAL A 9 13.30 -49.73 19.71
C VAL A 9 14.30 -50.27 20.72
N LEU A 10 13.99 -50.23 22.02
CA LEU A 10 14.70 -50.99 23.05
C LEU A 10 13.89 -52.22 23.44
N ARG A 11 14.48 -53.40 23.19
CA ARG A 11 14.05 -54.73 23.62
C ARG A 11 14.78 -55.12 24.91
N ALA A 12 14.20 -56.12 25.59
CA ALA A 12 14.73 -56.99 26.66
C ALA A 12 14.63 -56.43 28.10
N ALA A 13 14.36 -57.19 29.16
CA ALA A 13 13.99 -58.60 29.38
C ALA A 13 13.38 -58.72 30.80
N ARG A 14 12.77 -59.88 31.11
CA ARG A 14 12.01 -60.18 32.34
C ARG A 14 12.88 -60.64 33.54
N ALA A 15 12.44 -60.21 34.75
CA ALA A 15 12.45 -60.85 36.11
C ALA A 15 13.76 -60.86 36.96
N PRO A 16 13.72 -61.02 38.32
CA PRO A 16 12.63 -61.38 39.24
C PRO A 16 12.44 -60.47 40.52
N LYS A 17 11.57 -60.92 41.44
CA LYS A 17 10.93 -60.23 42.59
C LYS A 17 11.79 -60.11 43.88
N GLY A 18 11.69 -58.94 44.55
CA GLY A 18 11.72 -58.70 46.03
C GLY A 18 13.07 -58.40 46.72
N PRO A 19 13.11 -57.84 47.96
CA PRO A 19 12.24 -56.85 48.61
C PRO A 19 12.96 -55.51 48.91
N VAL A 20 12.16 -54.55 49.39
CA VAL A 20 12.42 -53.13 49.68
C VAL A 20 13.61 -52.87 50.62
N TYR A 21 14.53 -51.96 50.25
CA TYR A 21 15.17 -51.02 51.18
C TYR A 21 15.57 -49.72 50.46
N CYS A 22 15.19 -48.60 51.08
CA CYS A 22 15.36 -47.25 50.59
C CYS A 22 16.84 -46.81 50.66
N ARG A 23 17.48 -46.55 49.52
CA ARG A 23 18.65 -45.66 49.42
C ARG A 23 18.48 -44.77 48.19
N ARG A 24 18.14 -43.51 48.43
CA ARG A 24 18.25 -42.44 47.43
C ARG A 24 19.73 -42.27 47.08
N LEU A 25 20.19 -42.94 46.03
CA LEU A 25 21.41 -42.57 45.33
C LEU A 25 21.04 -41.43 44.37
N LEU A 26 21.55 -40.24 44.66
CA LEU A 26 21.54 -39.10 43.75
C LEU A 26 22.36 -39.50 42.51
N ASN A 27 21.70 -39.98 41.46
CA ASN A 27 22.30 -40.13 40.15
C ASN A 27 22.55 -38.73 39.58
N ILE A 28 23.76 -38.21 39.76
CA ILE A 28 24.27 -37.05 39.03
C ILE A 28 24.53 -37.51 37.59
N SER A 29 23.47 -37.51 36.79
CA SER A 29 23.58 -37.69 35.34
C SER A 29 23.94 -36.32 34.75
N ALA A 30 25.22 -36.06 34.57
CA ALA A 30 25.67 -34.88 33.85
C ALA A 30 25.17 -34.97 32.40
N VAL A 31 24.13 -34.20 32.08
CA VAL A 31 23.70 -33.98 30.70
C VAL A 31 24.83 -33.21 30.01
N LEU A 32 25.61 -33.91 29.19
CA LEU A 32 26.50 -33.29 28.20
C LEU A 32 25.62 -32.49 27.24
N CYS A 33 25.41 -31.20 27.53
CA CYS A 33 24.81 -30.26 26.61
C CYS A 33 25.66 -30.25 25.33
N LYS A 34 25.15 -30.88 24.25
CA LYS A 34 25.73 -30.75 22.91
C LYS A 34 25.63 -29.28 22.51
N ARG A 35 26.73 -28.52 22.64
CA ARG A 35 26.81 -27.14 22.19
C ARG A 35 27.16 -27.12 20.71
N THR A 36 26.38 -26.37 19.93
CA THR A 36 26.68 -26.08 18.52
C THR A 36 27.28 -24.68 18.42
N PRO A 37 28.33 -24.46 17.61
CA PRO A 37 28.86 -23.12 17.38
C PRO A 37 27.81 -22.24 16.67
N PRO A 38 27.87 -20.90 16.86
CA PRO A 38 26.99 -19.98 16.15
C PRO A 38 27.28 -20.01 14.64
N LEU A 39 26.25 -19.76 13.82
CA LEU A 39 26.37 -19.80 12.35
C LEU A 39 26.91 -18.49 11.75
N GLY A 40 27.03 -17.45 12.57
CA GLY A 40 27.54 -16.14 12.20
C GLY A 40 27.98 -15.37 13.45
N PRO A 41 28.40 -14.10 13.29
CA PRO A 41 28.83 -13.28 14.42
C PRO A 41 27.68 -13.12 15.42
N MET A 42 28.00 -13.18 16.72
CA MET A 42 27.02 -12.92 17.78
C MET A 42 26.92 -11.42 18.05
N PRO A 43 25.75 -10.93 18.50
CA PRO A 43 25.62 -9.57 18.97
C PRO A 43 26.65 -9.26 20.06
N ASN A 44 27.23 -8.06 20.01
CA ASN A 44 28.16 -7.53 21.01
C ASN A 44 29.50 -8.28 21.16
N GLU A 45 29.91 -9.11 20.20
CA GLU A 45 31.26 -9.72 20.19
C GLU A 45 32.36 -8.68 20.06
N ASP A 46 32.06 -7.54 19.41
CA ASP A 46 33.02 -6.44 19.21
C ASP A 46 33.29 -5.61 20.48
N ILE A 47 32.55 -5.85 21.57
CA ILE A 47 32.71 -5.09 22.82
C ILE A 47 33.89 -5.65 23.62
N ASP A 48 34.95 -4.86 23.79
CA ASP A 48 36.06 -5.21 24.67
C ASP A 48 35.61 -5.18 26.15
N VAL A 49 35.48 -6.37 26.72
CA VAL A 49 35.03 -6.59 28.11
C VAL A 49 36.16 -6.35 29.11
N SER A 50 37.42 -6.25 28.65
CA SER A 50 38.59 -6.12 29.52
C SER A 50 38.58 -4.83 30.34
N ASN A 51 38.00 -3.75 29.81
CA ASN A 51 37.87 -2.47 30.52
C ASN A 51 36.44 -1.89 30.42
N LEU A 52 35.50 -2.55 31.09
CA LEU A 52 34.09 -2.17 31.11
C LEU A 52 33.82 -0.75 31.66
N GLU A 53 34.65 -0.24 32.57
CA GLU A 53 34.45 1.06 33.21
C GLU A 53 34.84 2.22 32.29
N ALA A 54 35.85 2.04 31.44
CA ALA A 54 36.28 3.05 30.48
C ALA A 54 35.35 3.19 29.25
N LEU A 55 34.46 2.22 29.01
CA LEU A 55 33.56 2.24 27.85
C LEU A 55 32.50 3.35 27.93
N GLU A 56 32.27 4.02 26.80
CA GLU A 56 31.23 5.02 26.69
C GLU A 56 29.83 4.39 26.82
N LYS A 57 29.17 4.64 27.95
CA LYS A 57 27.80 4.17 28.20
C LYS A 57 26.77 4.98 27.43
N TYR A 58 25.61 4.39 27.17
CA TYR A 58 24.52 5.06 26.44
C TYR A 58 23.96 6.31 27.14
N ARG A 59 23.86 6.30 28.48
CA ARG A 59 23.41 7.41 29.35
C ARG A 59 22.01 7.97 29.07
N SER A 60 21.35 7.53 27.99
CA SER A 60 19.99 7.92 27.61
C SER A 60 19.32 6.79 26.84
N PHE A 61 18.02 6.59 27.11
CA PHE A 61 17.22 5.60 26.39
C PHE A 61 17.18 5.89 24.89
N ARG A 62 17.09 7.16 24.48
CA ARG A 62 17.02 7.55 23.07
C ARG A 62 18.26 7.15 22.28
N ARG A 63 19.45 7.24 22.87
CA ARG A 63 20.70 6.84 22.21
C ARG A 63 20.73 5.33 21.98
N TYR A 64 20.38 4.56 23.00
CA TYR A 64 20.23 3.11 22.89
C TYR A 64 19.19 2.72 21.83
N TYR A 65 18.00 3.33 21.89
CA TYR A 65 16.89 3.02 21.00
C TYR A 65 17.25 3.22 19.51
N LYS A 66 17.98 4.29 19.18
CA LYS A 66 18.45 4.52 17.80
C LYS A 66 19.34 3.37 17.30
N LEU A 67 20.29 2.94 18.11
CA LEU A 67 21.21 1.85 17.75
C LEU A 67 20.48 0.52 17.66
N ALA A 68 19.55 0.25 18.59
CA ALA A 68 18.72 -0.95 18.55
C ALA A 68 17.85 -1.01 17.26
N GLU A 69 17.28 0.11 16.82
CA GLU A 69 16.52 0.18 15.57
C GLU A 69 17.41 0.00 14.32
N GLU A 70 18.66 0.50 14.35
CA GLU A 70 19.63 0.25 13.28
C GLU A 70 20.01 -1.23 13.19
N GLU A 71 20.28 -1.89 14.32
CA GLU A 71 20.57 -3.32 14.38
C GLU A 71 19.38 -4.18 13.95
N ARG A 72 18.16 -3.78 14.32
CA ARG A 72 16.92 -4.45 13.92
C ARG A 72 16.72 -4.48 12.41
N LYS A 73 17.18 -3.46 11.68
CA LYS A 73 17.05 -3.38 10.21
C LYS A 73 18.04 -4.25 9.47
N LYS A 74 19.18 -4.59 10.09
CA LYS A 74 20.22 -5.42 9.49
C LYS A 74 19.73 -6.85 9.27
N PRO A 75 20.14 -7.52 8.18
CA PRO A 75 19.86 -8.94 8.00
C PRO A 75 20.57 -9.75 9.08
N GLN A 76 19.89 -10.75 9.64
CA GLN A 76 20.42 -11.62 10.69
C GLN A 76 20.31 -13.08 10.25
N TRP A 77 21.26 -13.91 10.69
CA TRP A 77 21.30 -15.34 10.35
C TRP A 77 20.28 -16.18 11.14
N TRP A 78 19.84 -15.69 12.31
CA TRP A 78 18.79 -16.34 13.11
C TRP A 78 17.39 -15.97 12.64
N ARG A 79 16.38 -16.63 13.22
CA ARG A 79 14.96 -16.37 12.94
C ARG A 79 14.58 -14.99 13.43
N THR A 80 14.06 -14.15 12.54
CA THR A 80 13.60 -12.79 12.84
C THR A 80 12.12 -12.64 12.54
N TYR A 81 11.45 -11.72 13.24
CA TYR A 81 10.07 -11.34 12.95
C TYR A 81 9.85 -10.97 11.48
N ARG A 82 10.80 -10.22 10.90
CA ARG A 82 10.79 -9.82 9.49
C ARG A 82 10.72 -11.02 8.53
N LYS A 83 11.41 -12.12 8.84
CA LYS A 83 11.40 -13.35 8.03
C LYS A 83 10.04 -14.06 8.06
N TYR A 84 9.28 -13.93 9.13
CA TYR A 84 7.93 -14.52 9.23
C TYR A 84 6.86 -13.66 8.58
N MET A 85 7.11 -12.35 8.46
CA MET A 85 6.10 -11.36 8.07
C MET A 85 6.25 -10.84 6.65
N LYS A 86 7.47 -10.82 6.09
CA LYS A 86 7.68 -10.39 4.70
C LYS A 86 7.36 -11.54 3.74
N GLN A 87 6.55 -11.22 2.72
CA GLN A 87 6.38 -12.07 1.54
C GLN A 87 7.60 -11.89 0.62
N ASP A 88 7.95 -12.93 -0.15
CA ASP A 88 9.18 -13.01 -0.94
C ASP A 88 9.26 -12.02 -2.12
N HIS A 89 8.14 -11.35 -2.46
CA HIS A 89 8.01 -10.42 -3.60
C HIS A 89 8.79 -9.09 -3.46
N ASP A 90 9.36 -8.78 -2.29
CA ASP A 90 10.12 -7.55 -2.05
C ASP A 90 11.53 -7.53 -2.70
N ASN A 91 12.01 -8.65 -3.25
CA ASN A 91 13.40 -8.81 -3.71
C ASN A 91 13.59 -8.60 -5.23
N GLU A 92 12.52 -8.44 -6.00
CA GLU A 92 12.63 -8.17 -7.43
C GLU A 92 13.00 -6.70 -7.68
N GLU A 93 14.00 -6.47 -8.53
CA GLU A 93 14.41 -5.11 -8.88
C GLU A 93 13.26 -4.40 -9.62
N LYS A 94 12.75 -3.33 -9.01
CA LYS A 94 11.66 -2.53 -9.59
C LYS A 94 12.18 -1.76 -10.79
N ILE A 95 11.54 -1.95 -11.94
CA ILE A 95 11.88 -1.25 -13.19
C ILE A 95 11.28 0.15 -13.15
N ASP A 96 12.05 1.18 -13.55
CA ASP A 96 11.53 2.54 -13.71
C ASP A 96 11.05 2.74 -15.16
N ILE A 97 9.75 2.97 -15.35
CA ILE A 97 9.12 3.23 -16.65
C ILE A 97 8.79 4.72 -16.85
N GLY A 98 9.24 5.59 -15.93
CA GLY A 98 8.93 7.01 -15.94
C GLY A 98 9.77 7.86 -16.89
N VAL A 99 9.37 9.12 -17.01
CA VAL A 99 10.15 10.14 -17.73
C VAL A 99 11.50 10.41 -17.04
N PRO A 100 12.59 10.61 -17.80
CA PRO A 100 13.91 10.85 -17.23
C PRO A 100 13.97 12.19 -16.48
N TYR A 101 14.73 12.23 -15.39
CA TYR A 101 14.95 13.45 -14.60
C TYR A 101 16.34 14.05 -14.84
N TYR A 102 16.37 15.27 -15.37
CA TYR A 102 17.59 16.04 -15.53
C TYR A 102 17.82 16.91 -14.29
N SER A 103 18.70 16.45 -13.40
CA SER A 103 19.06 17.21 -12.19
C SER A 103 19.77 18.52 -12.57
N PRO A 104 19.39 19.66 -11.98
CA PRO A 104 20.20 20.87 -12.08
C PRO A 104 21.57 20.66 -11.40
N SER A 105 22.51 21.56 -11.68
CA SER A 105 23.84 21.53 -11.06
C SER A 105 23.76 21.63 -9.54
N ARG A 106 24.07 20.52 -8.84
CA ARG A 106 24.06 20.43 -7.37
C ARG A 106 24.90 21.52 -6.71
N LYS A 107 25.99 21.93 -7.34
CA LYS A 107 26.88 22.99 -6.83
C LYS A 107 26.15 24.33 -6.76
N LYS A 108 25.43 24.69 -7.84
CA LYS A 108 24.68 25.94 -7.92
C LYS A 108 23.52 25.95 -6.93
N GLU A 109 22.72 24.89 -6.92
CA GLU A 109 21.59 24.74 -5.99
C GLU A 109 22.04 24.84 -4.51
N ARG A 110 23.16 24.21 -4.17
CA ARG A 110 23.75 24.30 -2.83
C ARG A 110 24.19 25.73 -2.49
N GLN A 111 24.81 26.44 -3.44
CA GLN A 111 25.22 27.83 -3.24
C GLN A 111 24.02 28.73 -2.98
N ASP A 112 22.98 28.61 -3.80
CA ASP A 112 21.74 29.39 -3.68
C ASP A 112 21.06 29.15 -2.31
N ARG A 113 20.96 27.88 -1.89
CA ARG A 113 20.43 27.51 -0.56
C ARG A 113 21.25 28.08 0.59
N ILE A 114 22.58 28.04 0.50
CA ILE A 114 23.46 28.61 1.52
C ILE A 114 23.31 30.13 1.58
N GLN A 115 23.18 30.80 0.44
CA GLN A 115 22.98 32.24 0.37
C GLN A 115 21.64 32.64 1.00
N MET A 116 20.56 31.95 0.67
CA MET A 116 19.24 32.15 1.29
C MET A 116 19.29 31.93 2.81
N MET A 117 19.92 30.85 3.29
CA MET A 117 20.08 30.62 4.73
C MET A 117 20.87 31.73 5.43
N LYS A 118 21.94 32.23 4.79
CA LYS A 118 22.73 33.35 5.32
C LYS A 118 21.91 34.64 5.39
N GLN A 119 21.09 34.92 4.38
CA GLN A 119 20.21 36.09 4.37
C GLN A 119 19.15 35.99 5.47
N ASN A 120 18.50 34.83 5.62
CA ASN A 120 17.50 34.60 6.66
C ASN A 120 18.10 34.76 8.07
N ARG A 121 19.30 34.23 8.30
CA ARG A 121 20.01 34.37 9.59
C ARG A 121 20.48 35.80 9.90
N ARG A 122 20.68 36.64 8.88
CA ARG A 122 21.03 38.05 9.06
C ARG A 122 19.80 38.90 9.43
N ASN A 123 18.60 38.42 9.15
CA ASN A 123 17.37 39.15 9.48
C ASN A 123 17.06 39.04 10.99
N THR A 124 17.12 40.16 11.68
CA THR A 124 16.84 40.29 13.12
C THR A 124 15.38 40.05 13.46
N GLU A 125 14.45 40.36 12.56
CA GLU A 125 13.01 40.13 12.76
C GLU A 125 12.69 38.63 12.76
N LEU A 126 13.26 37.88 11.82
CA LEU A 126 13.10 36.42 11.75
C LEU A 126 13.71 35.73 12.99
N GLU A 127 14.87 36.22 13.47
CA GLU A 127 15.47 35.71 14.71
C GLU A 127 14.57 35.97 15.92
N SER A 128 14.08 37.20 16.08
CA SER A 128 13.18 37.58 17.17
C SER A 128 11.88 36.77 17.14
N ALA A 129 11.24 36.65 15.96
CA ALA A 129 10.03 35.87 15.78
C ALA A 129 10.24 34.37 16.04
N SER A 130 11.39 33.82 15.64
CA SER A 130 11.75 32.43 15.96
C SER A 130 11.97 32.22 17.46
N ARG A 131 12.63 33.16 18.15
CA ARG A 131 12.89 33.09 19.59
C ARG A 131 11.58 33.17 20.39
N LEU A 132 10.67 34.04 19.97
CA LEU A 132 9.35 34.21 20.58
C LEU A 132 8.33 33.16 20.13
N LYS A 133 8.70 32.27 19.19
CA LYS A 133 7.82 31.23 18.60
C LYS A 133 6.56 31.80 17.92
N THR A 134 6.67 33.00 17.35
CA THR A 134 5.58 33.68 16.62
C THR A 134 5.73 33.56 15.10
N LEU A 135 6.86 33.04 14.61
CA LEU A 135 7.13 32.88 13.18
C LEU A 135 6.12 31.92 12.51
N GLN A 136 5.44 32.41 11.47
CA GLN A 136 4.54 31.63 10.63
C GLN A 136 5.17 31.41 9.25
N ILE A 137 5.07 30.20 8.72
CA ILE A 137 5.61 29.83 7.42
C ILE A 137 4.46 29.80 6.40
N PRO A 138 4.58 30.49 5.24
CA PRO A 138 3.55 30.46 4.21
C PRO A 138 3.42 29.06 3.59
N LEU A 139 2.33 28.36 3.90
CA LEU A 139 2.11 26.98 3.47
C LEU A 139 2.00 26.82 1.95
N HIS A 140 1.47 27.83 1.25
CA HIS A 140 1.34 27.81 -0.21
C HIS A 140 2.71 27.81 -0.92
N GLU A 141 3.68 28.58 -0.43
CA GLU A 141 5.05 28.57 -0.95
C GLU A 141 5.77 27.26 -0.66
N VAL A 142 5.59 26.72 0.56
CA VAL A 142 6.14 25.41 0.95
C VAL A 142 5.62 24.33 0.02
N ARG A 143 4.32 24.35 -0.28
CA ARG A 143 3.68 23.40 -1.19
C ARG A 143 4.21 23.54 -2.62
N ALA A 144 4.33 24.77 -3.14
CA ALA A 144 4.85 25.01 -4.48
C ALA A 144 6.31 24.52 -4.64
N GLU A 145 7.16 24.77 -3.64
CA GLU A 145 8.55 24.30 -3.66
C GLU A 145 8.65 22.78 -3.46
N TRP A 146 7.75 22.20 -2.64
CA TRP A 146 7.65 20.76 -2.46
C TRP A 146 7.24 20.06 -3.77
N GLU A 147 6.20 20.55 -4.46
CA GLU A 147 5.76 20.02 -5.77
C GLU A 147 6.90 20.00 -6.81
N ARG A 148 7.80 20.98 -6.76
CA ARG A 148 8.96 21.08 -7.66
C ARG A 148 10.13 20.15 -7.31
N THR A 149 10.30 19.82 -6.03
CA THR A 149 11.54 19.17 -5.53
C THR A 149 11.32 17.72 -5.08
N SER A 150 10.79 17.51 -3.87
CA SER A 150 10.62 16.18 -3.27
C SER A 150 9.22 15.59 -3.45
N GLY A 151 8.25 16.38 -3.89
CA GLY A 151 6.86 15.96 -4.11
C GLY A 151 6.70 14.73 -4.98
N PRO A 152 7.35 14.65 -6.16
CA PRO A 152 7.28 13.47 -7.01
C PRO A 152 7.69 12.17 -6.31
N TYR A 153 8.74 12.20 -5.47
CA TYR A 153 9.21 11.02 -4.74
C TYR A 153 8.29 10.65 -3.58
N HIS A 154 7.75 11.64 -2.88
CA HIS A 154 6.75 11.39 -1.83
C HIS A 154 5.51 10.77 -2.45
N LEU A 155 5.05 11.26 -3.61
CA LEU A 155 3.91 10.71 -4.32
C LEU A 155 4.18 9.29 -4.82
N GLN A 156 5.39 8.99 -5.30
CA GLN A 156 5.79 7.62 -5.63
C GLN A 156 5.67 6.70 -4.40
N HIS A 157 6.19 7.09 -3.25
CA HIS A 157 6.06 6.30 -2.03
C HIS A 157 4.60 6.15 -1.56
N THR A 158 3.80 7.21 -1.70
CA THR A 158 2.37 7.13 -1.39
C THR A 158 1.67 6.15 -2.34
N ALA A 159 1.91 6.24 -3.65
CA ALA A 159 1.33 5.32 -4.62
C ALA A 159 1.75 3.86 -4.40
N GLU A 160 3.00 3.63 -4.00
CA GLU A 160 3.51 2.32 -3.58
C GLU A 160 2.79 1.81 -2.32
N HIS A 161 2.60 2.67 -1.31
CA HIS A 161 1.85 2.32 -0.09
C HIS A 161 0.40 1.94 -0.40
N TYR A 162 -0.23 2.65 -1.33
CA TYR A 162 -1.58 2.37 -1.76
C TYR A 162 -1.66 1.15 -2.70
N GLY A 163 -0.56 0.54 -3.14
CA GLY A 163 -0.56 -0.62 -4.04
C GLY A 163 -0.81 -0.29 -5.53
N ILE A 164 -0.78 0.99 -5.91
CA ILE A 164 -1.12 1.44 -7.28
C ILE A 164 -0.21 0.82 -8.33
N TYR A 165 1.11 0.84 -8.10
CA TYR A 165 2.06 0.26 -9.05
C TYR A 165 1.90 -1.26 -9.19
N HIS A 166 1.59 -1.93 -8.09
CA HIS A 166 1.39 -3.38 -8.09
C HIS A 166 0.20 -3.77 -8.95
N ASP A 167 -0.92 -3.07 -8.79
CA ASP A 167 -2.16 -3.43 -9.48
C ASP A 167 -2.16 -2.98 -10.95
N LEU A 168 -1.52 -1.85 -11.28
CA LEU A 168 -1.56 -1.28 -12.63
C LEU A 168 -0.38 -1.71 -13.53
N PHE A 169 0.79 -1.97 -12.94
CA PHE A 169 2.05 -2.19 -13.67
C PHE A 169 2.88 -3.38 -13.14
N ASP A 170 2.31 -4.23 -12.29
CA ASP A 170 2.95 -5.37 -11.61
C ASP A 170 4.19 -4.97 -10.77
N ALA A 171 5.37 -4.98 -11.38
CA ALA A 171 6.66 -4.70 -10.73
C ALA A 171 7.28 -3.35 -11.12
N ALA A 172 6.70 -2.68 -12.12
CA ALA A 172 7.23 -1.42 -12.63
C ALA A 172 6.72 -0.22 -11.82
N THR A 173 7.60 0.75 -11.61
CA THR A 173 7.30 2.01 -10.92
C THR A 173 7.67 3.18 -11.80
N PHE A 174 7.15 4.37 -11.51
CA PHE A 174 7.61 5.59 -12.15
C PHE A 174 7.51 6.77 -11.19
N VAL A 175 8.37 7.78 -11.39
CA VAL A 175 8.28 9.02 -10.63
C VAL A 175 7.36 10.01 -11.36
N PRO A 176 6.23 10.43 -10.78
CA PRO A 176 5.32 11.40 -11.40
C PRO A 176 5.93 12.80 -11.39
N ARG A 177 6.67 13.15 -12.45
CA ARG A 177 7.36 14.43 -12.59
C ARG A 177 6.43 15.58 -12.94
N VAL A 178 5.34 15.29 -13.64
CA VAL A 178 4.38 16.30 -14.08
C VAL A 178 3.27 16.42 -13.02
N PRO A 179 3.13 17.58 -12.36
CA PRO A 179 2.09 17.77 -11.35
C PRO A 179 0.72 17.78 -12.04
N LEU A 180 -0.07 16.76 -11.76
CA LEU A 180 -1.43 16.62 -12.27
C LEU A 180 -2.41 17.19 -11.25
N ARG A 181 -3.10 18.28 -11.62
CA ARG A 181 -4.13 18.91 -10.79
C ARG A 181 -5.50 18.56 -11.34
N VAL A 182 -6.27 17.86 -10.53
CA VAL A 182 -7.63 17.42 -10.88
C VAL A 182 -8.60 18.04 -9.88
N GLU A 183 -9.62 18.71 -10.37
CA GLU A 183 -10.55 19.50 -9.59
C GLU A 183 -11.99 19.23 -10.03
N TYR A 184 -12.82 18.71 -9.12
CA TYR A 184 -14.26 18.55 -9.38
C TYR A 184 -14.99 19.85 -9.04
N SER A 185 -15.73 20.39 -10.02
CA SER A 185 -16.58 21.56 -9.81
C SER A 185 -17.94 21.12 -9.27
N LEU A 186 -18.26 21.51 -8.04
CA LEU A 186 -19.56 21.31 -7.41
C LEU A 186 -20.51 22.46 -7.78
N GLU A 187 -21.79 22.30 -7.51
CA GLU A 187 -22.83 23.28 -7.85
C GLU A 187 -22.47 24.70 -7.34
N GLN A 188 -21.98 25.50 -8.29
CA GLN A 188 -21.86 26.95 -8.33
C GLN A 188 -20.70 27.66 -7.61
N GLN A 189 -20.01 27.12 -6.59
CA GLN A 189 -18.80 27.79 -6.02
C GLN A 189 -17.74 26.91 -5.35
N TRP A 190 -18.02 25.63 -5.08
CA TRP A 190 -17.06 24.77 -4.36
C TRP A 190 -16.26 23.92 -5.33
N ILE A 191 -14.95 23.81 -5.06
CA ILE A 191 -14.03 22.98 -5.82
C ILE A 191 -13.53 21.88 -4.89
N MET A 192 -13.67 20.63 -5.31
CA MET A 192 -13.09 19.48 -4.62
C MET A 192 -11.80 19.06 -5.34
N PRO A 193 -10.62 19.46 -4.83
CA PRO A 193 -9.34 19.05 -5.41
C PRO A 193 -9.05 17.58 -5.08
N VAL A 194 -8.60 16.85 -6.08
CA VAL A 194 -8.04 15.52 -5.93
C VAL A 194 -6.55 15.65 -5.67
N TYR A 195 -6.13 15.09 -4.55
CA TYR A 195 -4.73 14.98 -4.16
C TYR A 195 -4.27 13.53 -4.36
N HIS A 196 -3.85 12.86 -3.29
CA HIS A 196 -3.11 11.60 -3.34
C HIS A 196 -3.70 10.63 -2.31
N GLY A 197 -4.99 10.31 -2.46
CA GLY A 197 -5.74 9.42 -1.58
C GLY A 197 -6.74 10.11 -0.65
N ASN A 198 -7.08 11.39 -0.87
CA ASN A 198 -8.19 12.02 -0.16
C ASN A 198 -9.52 11.36 -0.57
N VAL A 199 -10.51 11.42 0.32
CA VAL A 199 -11.85 10.90 0.05
C VAL A 199 -12.64 11.92 -0.75
N VAL A 200 -13.27 11.47 -1.83
CA VAL A 200 -14.19 12.26 -2.67
C VAL A 200 -15.49 11.46 -2.79
N ALA A 201 -16.61 12.12 -2.55
CA ALA A 201 -17.91 11.46 -2.59
C ALA A 201 -18.34 11.18 -4.04
N PRO A 202 -19.12 10.10 -4.30
CA PRO A 202 -19.64 9.84 -5.64
C PRO A 202 -20.52 10.98 -6.17
N SER A 203 -21.28 11.65 -5.29
CA SER A 203 -22.07 12.85 -5.63
C SER A 203 -21.21 14.01 -6.14
N GLU A 204 -20.01 14.17 -5.59
CA GLU A 204 -19.06 15.21 -5.99
C GLU A 204 -18.40 14.92 -7.34
N ALA A 205 -18.27 13.63 -7.68
CA ALA A 205 -17.64 13.13 -8.89
C ALA A 205 -18.64 12.72 -10.00
N LEU A 206 -19.86 13.28 -10.00
CA LEU A 206 -20.87 12.98 -11.02
C LEU A 206 -20.47 13.46 -12.42
N ASN A 207 -19.88 14.65 -12.50
CA ASN A 207 -19.45 15.29 -13.75
C ASN A 207 -17.93 15.12 -13.95
N PRO A 208 -17.44 15.19 -15.20
CA PRO A 208 -16.00 15.12 -15.46
C PRO A 208 -15.25 16.27 -14.75
N PRO A 209 -14.08 16.00 -14.16
CA PRO A 209 -13.31 17.02 -13.46
C PRO A 209 -12.59 17.95 -14.43
N GLN A 210 -12.23 19.13 -13.95
CA GLN A 210 -11.25 20.00 -14.61
C GLN A 210 -9.85 19.47 -14.32
N VAL A 211 -9.09 19.22 -15.38
CA VAL A 211 -7.73 18.68 -15.28
C VAL A 211 -6.76 19.70 -15.85
N THR A 212 -5.72 20.03 -15.08
CA THR A 212 -4.66 20.94 -15.47
C THR A 212 -3.30 20.35 -15.15
N PHE A 213 -2.36 20.50 -16.08
CA PHE A 213 -0.98 20.06 -15.91
C PHE A 213 -0.03 20.95 -16.72
N ASP A 214 1.25 20.93 -16.36
CA ASP A 214 2.29 21.67 -17.09
C ASP A 214 2.71 20.88 -18.34
N ALA A 215 2.52 21.48 -19.51
CA ALA A 215 2.70 20.82 -20.81
C ALA A 215 3.56 21.66 -21.74
N ASP A 216 4.54 21.01 -22.39
CA ASP A 216 5.39 21.65 -23.40
C ASP A 216 4.57 22.01 -24.64
N LYS A 217 4.92 23.10 -25.34
CA LYS A 217 4.24 23.47 -26.60
C LYS A 217 4.39 22.36 -27.65
N GLY A 218 3.29 22.01 -28.31
CA GLY A 218 3.24 20.94 -29.31
C GLY A 218 3.38 19.52 -28.75
N SER A 219 3.33 19.32 -27.42
CA SER A 219 3.31 17.99 -26.82
C SER A 219 1.91 17.37 -26.87
N LEU A 220 1.87 16.04 -26.90
CA LEU A 220 0.64 15.25 -26.88
C LEU A 220 0.57 14.42 -25.60
N TRP A 221 -0.63 14.29 -25.04
CA TRP A 221 -0.86 13.62 -23.76
C TRP A 221 -2.05 12.69 -23.82
N THR A 222 -2.05 11.69 -22.94
CA THR A 222 -3.18 10.77 -22.74
C THR A 222 -3.53 10.75 -21.26
N LEU A 223 -4.81 10.94 -20.94
CA LEU A 223 -5.34 10.90 -19.59
C LEU A 223 -6.20 9.66 -19.42
N LEU A 224 -5.89 8.86 -18.40
CA LEU A 224 -6.64 7.66 -18.02
C LEU A 224 -7.16 7.81 -16.60
N LEU A 225 -8.44 7.55 -16.39
CA LEU A 225 -9.06 7.33 -15.08
C LEU A 225 -9.52 5.89 -14.98
N THR A 226 -8.93 5.13 -14.05
CA THR A 226 -9.22 3.71 -13.84
C THR A 226 -9.57 3.41 -12.38
N ASN A 227 -10.30 2.31 -12.16
CA ASN A 227 -10.65 1.80 -10.85
C ASN A 227 -10.32 0.30 -10.75
N PRO A 228 -9.22 -0.08 -10.07
CA PRO A 228 -8.86 -1.49 -9.88
C PRO A 228 -9.78 -2.23 -8.88
N ASP A 229 -10.39 -1.51 -7.93
CA ASP A 229 -11.13 -2.15 -6.83
C ASP A 229 -12.61 -2.43 -7.14
N GLY A 230 -13.17 -1.83 -8.20
CA GLY A 230 -14.62 -1.83 -8.44
C GLY A 230 -15.15 -2.90 -9.36
N HIS A 231 -14.30 -3.78 -9.89
CA HIS A 231 -14.74 -4.80 -10.83
C HIS A 231 -15.58 -5.87 -10.13
N LEU A 232 -16.80 -6.11 -10.63
CA LEU A 232 -17.82 -6.93 -9.94
C LEU A 232 -17.70 -8.44 -10.20
N GLN A 233 -16.93 -8.85 -11.22
CA GLN A 233 -16.85 -10.25 -11.66
C GLN A 233 -15.43 -10.83 -11.56
N GLU A 234 -14.48 -10.17 -12.22
CA GLU A 234 -13.05 -10.54 -12.21
C GLU A 234 -12.28 -9.75 -11.15
N THR A 235 -11.38 -10.40 -10.42
CA THR A 235 -10.55 -9.78 -9.36
C THR A 235 -9.39 -8.96 -9.90
N ASN A 236 -8.80 -9.37 -11.02
CA ASN A 236 -7.59 -8.74 -11.59
C ASN A 236 -7.90 -7.83 -12.78
N ALA A 237 -9.14 -7.34 -12.86
CA ALA A 237 -9.59 -6.45 -13.92
C ALA A 237 -10.04 -5.13 -13.32
N GLU A 238 -9.93 -4.08 -14.13
CA GLU A 238 -10.24 -2.72 -13.71
C GLU A 238 -11.44 -2.21 -14.53
N TYR A 239 -12.12 -1.18 -14.04
CA TYR A 239 -13.04 -0.40 -14.87
C TYR A 239 -12.38 0.90 -15.31
N VAL A 240 -12.38 1.16 -16.63
CA VAL A 240 -12.07 2.48 -17.13
C VAL A 240 -13.28 3.40 -16.93
N HIS A 241 -13.05 4.53 -16.27
CA HIS A 241 -14.06 5.57 -16.09
C HIS A 241 -13.92 6.66 -17.15
N TRP A 242 -12.70 7.02 -17.51
CA TRP A 242 -12.44 8.06 -18.51
C TRP A 242 -11.12 7.78 -19.24
N LEU A 243 -11.11 7.94 -20.56
CA LEU A 243 -9.89 7.83 -21.35
C LEU A 243 -9.92 8.87 -22.47
N LEU A 244 -8.96 9.80 -22.41
CA LEU A 244 -8.71 10.80 -23.43
C LEU A 244 -7.33 10.57 -24.03
N GLY A 245 -7.26 10.42 -25.34
CA GLY A 245 -6.02 10.31 -26.09
C GLY A 245 -5.70 11.60 -26.84
N ASN A 246 -4.45 11.74 -27.29
CA ASN A 246 -4.03 12.79 -28.21
C ASN A 246 -4.40 14.23 -27.76
N ILE A 247 -4.36 14.49 -26.44
CA ILE A 247 -4.63 15.81 -25.87
C ILE A 247 -3.49 16.76 -26.28
N PRO A 248 -3.77 17.85 -27.01
CA PRO A 248 -2.74 18.82 -27.36
C PRO A 248 -2.44 19.72 -26.17
N GLU A 249 -1.17 19.76 -25.75
CA GLU A 249 -0.68 20.61 -24.66
C GLU A 249 -1.50 20.38 -23.37
N ASN A 250 -2.19 21.41 -22.86
CA ASN A 250 -3.07 21.33 -21.68
C ASN A 250 -4.56 21.47 -22.05
N GLN A 251 -4.92 21.28 -23.33
CA GLN A 251 -6.29 21.46 -23.81
C GLN A 251 -7.07 20.15 -23.75
N VAL A 252 -7.44 19.73 -22.54
CA VAL A 252 -8.11 18.45 -22.25
C VAL A 252 -9.39 18.26 -23.10
N LEU A 253 -10.16 19.33 -23.31
CA LEU A 253 -11.39 19.31 -24.11
C LEU A 253 -11.16 19.09 -25.61
N SER A 254 -9.96 19.37 -26.11
CA SER A 254 -9.58 19.16 -27.52
C SER A 254 -9.00 17.77 -27.77
N GLY A 255 -8.84 16.96 -26.72
CA GLY A 255 -8.40 15.58 -26.82
C GLY A 255 -9.44 14.68 -27.48
N GLU A 256 -8.95 13.57 -28.02
CA GLU A 256 -9.77 12.51 -28.57
C GLU A 256 -10.33 11.65 -27.42
N GLU A 257 -11.62 11.79 -27.14
CA GLU A 257 -12.26 10.99 -26.10
C GLU A 257 -12.48 9.55 -26.58
N VAL A 258 -11.63 8.64 -26.12
CA VAL A 258 -11.63 7.20 -26.44
C VAL A 258 -12.67 6.46 -25.59
N CYS A 259 -12.83 6.87 -24.33
CA CYS A 259 -13.89 6.41 -23.43
C CYS A 259 -14.50 7.59 -22.69
N HIS A 260 -15.81 7.77 -22.84
CA HIS A 260 -16.52 8.85 -22.15
C HIS A 260 -16.52 8.67 -20.62
N TYR A 261 -16.52 9.81 -19.94
CA TYR A 261 -16.52 9.88 -18.48
C TYR A 261 -17.71 9.11 -17.89
N PHE A 262 -17.43 8.32 -16.86
CA PHE A 262 -18.44 7.64 -16.06
C PHE A 262 -18.22 7.95 -14.59
N PRO A 263 -19.27 8.36 -13.86
CA PRO A 263 -19.13 8.65 -12.44
C PRO A 263 -18.69 7.39 -11.68
N PRO A 264 -17.99 7.55 -10.55
CA PRO A 264 -17.65 6.42 -9.69
C PRO A 264 -18.93 5.77 -9.12
N PHE A 265 -18.95 4.44 -9.04
CA PHE A 265 -20.12 3.66 -8.57
C PHE A 265 -19.70 2.54 -7.59
N PRO A 266 -18.96 2.86 -6.51
CA PRO A 266 -18.56 1.85 -5.53
C PRO A 266 -19.78 1.10 -4.98
N ALA A 267 -19.75 -0.23 -4.98
CA ALA A 267 -20.88 -1.04 -4.53
C ALA A 267 -21.05 -0.92 -2.99
N LYS A 268 -22.27 -1.15 -2.51
CA LYS A 268 -22.53 -1.06 -1.07
C LYS A 268 -21.81 -2.19 -0.33
N GLY A 269 -21.03 -1.84 0.68
CA GLY A 269 -20.32 -2.81 1.53
C GLY A 269 -18.98 -3.33 1.01
N THR A 270 -18.47 -2.81 -0.10
CA THR A 270 -17.12 -3.14 -0.63
C THR A 270 -16.00 -2.27 -0.04
N GLY A 271 -16.35 -1.21 0.69
CA GLY A 271 -15.38 -0.32 1.34
C GLY A 271 -14.92 0.84 0.46
N PHE A 272 -13.64 1.20 0.57
CA PHE A 272 -13.04 2.32 -0.17
C PHE A 272 -12.42 1.85 -1.48
N HIS A 273 -12.83 2.46 -2.58
CA HIS A 273 -12.32 2.20 -3.91
C HIS A 273 -11.33 3.29 -4.30
N ARG A 274 -10.18 2.90 -4.87
CA ARG A 274 -9.17 3.85 -5.37
C ARG A 274 -9.48 4.21 -6.82
N HIS A 275 -9.69 5.48 -7.12
CA HIS A 275 -9.80 5.98 -8.48
C HIS A 275 -8.52 6.70 -8.86
N ILE A 276 -7.88 6.23 -9.92
CA ILE A 276 -6.50 6.59 -10.26
C ILE A 276 -6.49 7.31 -11.61
N PHE A 277 -6.03 8.55 -11.59
CA PHE A 277 -5.70 9.33 -12.77
C PHE A 277 -4.22 9.13 -13.12
N ILE A 278 -3.98 8.68 -14.35
CA ILE A 278 -2.64 8.55 -14.92
C ILE A 278 -2.54 9.48 -16.11
N LEU A 279 -1.50 10.29 -16.13
CA LEU A 279 -1.15 11.14 -17.26
C LEU A 279 0.06 10.53 -17.96
N PHE A 280 -0.11 10.20 -19.24
CA PHE A 280 0.96 9.72 -20.11
C PHE A 280 1.40 10.82 -21.08
N LYS A 281 2.71 10.99 -21.25
CA LYS A 281 3.32 11.80 -22.30
C LYS A 281 3.43 10.97 -23.56
N GLN A 282 2.94 11.49 -24.69
CA GLN A 282 3.07 10.84 -25.99
C GLN A 282 4.19 11.49 -26.80
N GLU A 283 5.03 10.68 -27.44
CA GLU A 283 6.05 11.18 -28.37
C GLU A 283 5.48 11.53 -29.74
N ARG A 284 4.43 10.79 -30.14
CA ARG A 284 3.75 10.90 -31.43
C ARG A 284 2.26 10.70 -31.24
N ARG A 285 1.48 11.10 -32.24
CA ARG A 285 0.04 10.83 -32.26
C ARG A 285 -0.19 9.32 -32.36
N ILE A 286 -1.02 8.78 -31.46
CA ILE A 286 -1.34 7.35 -31.39
C ILE A 286 -2.75 7.14 -31.94
N ASP A 287 -2.96 6.05 -32.68
CA ASP A 287 -4.29 5.67 -33.15
C ASP A 287 -4.98 4.77 -32.11
N PHE A 288 -6.08 5.24 -31.52
CA PHE A 288 -6.80 4.55 -30.45
C PHE A 288 -8.06 3.82 -30.94
N ARG A 289 -8.20 3.58 -32.25
CA ARG A 289 -9.39 2.91 -32.84
C ARG A 289 -9.77 1.61 -32.15
N ASP A 290 -8.79 0.76 -31.84
CA ASP A 290 -9.02 -0.55 -31.23
C ASP A 290 -9.50 -0.46 -29.77
N ASP A 291 -9.12 0.61 -29.06
CA ASP A 291 -9.47 0.84 -27.65
C ASP A 291 -10.69 1.77 -27.50
N THR A 292 -11.22 2.29 -28.61
CA THR A 292 -12.35 3.21 -28.67
C THR A 292 -13.66 2.51 -28.28
N ARG A 293 -14.41 3.16 -27.39
CA ARG A 293 -15.67 2.64 -26.86
C ARG A 293 -16.85 3.45 -27.40
N PRO A 294 -18.06 2.84 -27.48
CA PRO A 294 -19.24 3.57 -27.92
C PRO A 294 -19.54 4.75 -26.97
N LYS A 295 -20.17 5.80 -27.49
CA LYS A 295 -20.59 6.96 -26.70
C LYS A 295 -22.12 7.08 -26.75
N PRO A 296 -22.84 6.92 -25.63
CA PRO A 296 -22.39 6.51 -24.30
C PRO A 296 -22.24 4.98 -24.15
N CYS A 297 -21.14 4.55 -23.54
CA CYS A 297 -20.85 3.18 -23.09
C CYS A 297 -21.33 2.91 -21.64
N HIS A 298 -22.56 2.40 -21.50
CA HIS A 298 -23.08 1.92 -20.21
C HIS A 298 -22.81 0.43 -19.95
N SER A 299 -22.16 -0.28 -20.87
CA SER A 299 -21.85 -1.70 -20.71
C SER A 299 -20.59 -1.88 -19.87
N LEU A 300 -20.71 -2.57 -18.73
CA LEU A 300 -19.59 -2.89 -17.84
C LEU A 300 -18.53 -3.77 -18.52
N GLN A 301 -18.94 -4.76 -19.33
CA GLN A 301 -18.01 -5.63 -20.07
C GLN A 301 -17.11 -4.85 -21.03
N LYS A 302 -17.65 -3.80 -21.67
CA LYS A 302 -16.85 -2.91 -22.54
C LYS A 302 -15.96 -1.96 -21.74
N ARG A 303 -16.30 -1.68 -20.48
CA ARG A 303 -15.50 -0.86 -19.56
C ARG A 303 -14.44 -1.67 -18.83
N THR A 304 -14.52 -2.99 -18.83
CA THR A 304 -13.45 -3.87 -18.36
C THR A 304 -12.15 -3.51 -19.09
N PHE A 305 -11.10 -3.27 -18.32
CA PHE A 305 -9.84 -2.73 -18.78
C PHE A 305 -8.69 -3.27 -17.93
N LYS A 306 -7.50 -3.32 -18.52
CA LYS A 306 -6.26 -3.65 -17.83
C LYS A 306 -5.21 -2.63 -18.25
N THR A 307 -4.77 -1.81 -17.31
CA THR A 307 -3.85 -0.71 -17.59
C THR A 307 -2.51 -1.21 -18.12
N LEU A 308 -2.04 -2.34 -17.59
CA LEU A 308 -0.81 -3.00 -18.03
C LEU A 308 -0.84 -3.39 -19.51
N ASP A 309 -1.92 -4.03 -19.97
CA ASP A 309 -2.03 -4.49 -21.35
C ASP A 309 -2.15 -3.31 -22.33
N PHE A 310 -2.86 -2.27 -21.93
CA PHE A 310 -2.93 -1.01 -22.68
C PHE A 310 -1.56 -0.33 -22.79
N TYR A 311 -0.84 -0.25 -21.67
CA TYR A 311 0.49 0.35 -21.67
C TYR A 311 1.47 -0.45 -22.53
N ARG A 312 1.48 -1.79 -22.42
CA ARG A 312 2.35 -2.67 -23.23
C ARG A 312 2.15 -2.49 -24.74
N LYS A 313 0.92 -2.25 -25.20
CA LYS A 313 0.63 -2.00 -26.63
C LYS A 313 1.24 -0.69 -27.13
N HIS A 314 1.32 0.33 -26.26
CA HIS A 314 1.65 1.71 -26.64
C HIS A 314 2.96 2.21 -26.02
N GLN A 315 3.71 1.37 -25.31
CA GLN A 315 4.90 1.74 -24.52
C GLN A 315 5.99 2.45 -25.33
N ASP A 316 6.12 2.13 -26.62
CA ASP A 316 7.14 2.71 -27.49
C ASP A 316 6.90 4.20 -27.77
N ASN A 317 5.64 4.66 -27.68
CA ASN A 317 5.25 6.03 -27.98
C ASN A 317 4.65 6.76 -26.78
N MET A 318 4.55 6.12 -25.62
CA MET A 318 3.81 6.60 -24.47
C MET A 318 4.58 6.33 -23.16
N THR A 319 4.75 7.35 -22.33
CA THR A 319 5.48 7.25 -21.06
C THR A 319 4.66 7.85 -19.91
N PRO A 320 4.49 7.14 -18.78
CA PRO A 320 3.79 7.69 -17.61
C PRO A 320 4.58 8.87 -17.02
N ALA A 321 3.87 9.97 -16.77
CA ALA A 321 4.48 11.25 -16.40
C ALA A 321 3.82 11.90 -15.18
N GLY A 322 2.52 11.72 -15.00
CA GLY A 322 1.76 12.27 -13.88
C GLY A 322 0.83 11.24 -13.24
N LEU A 323 0.52 11.45 -11.96
CA LEU A 323 -0.33 10.57 -11.16
C LEU A 323 -1.14 11.42 -10.19
N ALA A 324 -2.44 11.15 -10.06
CA ALA A 324 -3.29 11.66 -9.00
C ALA A 324 -4.33 10.60 -8.68
N PHE A 325 -4.79 10.49 -7.44
CA PHE A 325 -5.82 9.50 -7.11
C PHE A 325 -6.60 9.92 -5.87
N PHE A 326 -7.83 9.42 -5.79
CA PHE A 326 -8.71 9.63 -4.64
C PHE A 326 -9.35 8.31 -4.21
N GLN A 327 -9.91 8.32 -3.00
CA GLN A 327 -10.72 7.23 -2.49
C GLN A 327 -12.19 7.59 -2.59
N CYS A 328 -13.02 6.64 -2.99
CA CYS A 328 -14.47 6.80 -3.06
C CYS A 328 -15.14 5.67 -2.31
N GLN A 329 -16.20 6.00 -1.56
CA GLN A 329 -17.02 5.05 -0.83
C GLN A 329 -18.45 5.12 -1.33
N TRP A 330 -19.22 4.07 -1.07
CA TRP A 330 -20.65 4.07 -1.40
C TRP A 330 -21.40 5.24 -0.75
N GLU A 331 -22.32 5.82 -1.53
CA GLU A 331 -23.25 6.87 -1.12
C GLU A 331 -24.59 6.64 -1.84
N GLU A 332 -25.68 7.22 -1.34
CA GLU A 332 -27.03 7.12 -1.91
C GLU A 332 -27.11 7.55 -3.39
N SER A 333 -26.25 8.47 -3.83
CA SER A 333 -26.13 8.89 -5.24
C SER A 333 -25.76 7.75 -6.19
N VAL A 334 -25.08 6.72 -5.70
CA VAL A 334 -24.63 5.56 -6.49
C VAL A 334 -25.81 4.68 -6.91
N THR A 335 -26.84 4.57 -6.07
CA THR A 335 -28.08 3.83 -6.39
C THR A 335 -28.72 4.36 -7.67
N HIS A 336 -28.70 5.68 -7.88
CA HIS A 336 -29.16 6.30 -9.11
C HIS A 336 -28.32 5.87 -10.33
N VAL A 337 -27.00 5.76 -10.20
CA VAL A 337 -26.10 5.33 -11.28
C VAL A 337 -26.40 3.87 -11.69
N TYR A 338 -26.59 2.95 -10.75
CA TYR A 338 -26.94 1.57 -11.05
C TYR A 338 -28.29 1.42 -11.76
N HIS A 339 -29.32 2.12 -11.29
CA HIS A 339 -30.67 1.99 -11.83
C HIS A 339 -30.86 2.76 -13.14
N GLN A 340 -30.36 3.99 -13.24
CA GLN A 340 -30.62 4.86 -14.40
C GLN A 340 -29.56 4.74 -15.48
N MET A 341 -28.27 4.71 -15.13
CA MET A 341 -27.19 4.65 -16.12
C MET A 341 -26.87 3.22 -16.54
N LEU A 342 -26.73 2.30 -15.58
CA LEU A 342 -26.37 0.90 -15.87
C LEU A 342 -27.58 -0.02 -16.12
N ASN A 343 -28.80 0.43 -15.80
CA ASN A 343 -30.05 -0.33 -15.88
C ASN A 343 -29.94 -1.74 -15.26
N MET A 344 -29.34 -1.81 -14.06
CA MET A 344 -29.15 -3.04 -13.32
C MET A 344 -29.57 -2.91 -11.86
N LYS A 345 -29.69 -4.05 -11.18
CA LYS A 345 -29.90 -4.07 -9.72
C LYS A 345 -28.59 -3.74 -9.02
N GLU A 346 -28.68 -2.90 -8.00
CA GLU A 346 -27.52 -2.57 -7.15
C GLU A 346 -27.08 -3.81 -6.36
N PRO A 347 -25.81 -4.24 -6.50
CA PRO A 347 -25.25 -5.30 -5.67
C PRO A 347 -24.90 -4.76 -4.27
N ILE A 348 -25.27 -5.53 -3.24
CA ILE A 348 -24.96 -5.22 -1.84
C ILE A 348 -24.10 -6.35 -1.30
N PHE A 349 -22.94 -5.99 -0.74
CA PHE A 349 -21.99 -6.88 -0.13
C PHE A 349 -21.99 -6.69 1.38
N GLU A 350 -21.66 -7.75 2.11
CA GLU A 350 -21.47 -7.73 3.55
C GLU A 350 -20.16 -8.42 3.89
N PHE A 351 -19.45 -7.91 4.89
CA PHE A 351 -18.21 -8.52 5.36
C PHE A 351 -18.53 -9.68 6.30
N GLU A 352 -18.48 -10.90 5.77
CA GLU A 352 -18.61 -12.12 6.55
C GLU A 352 -17.29 -12.43 7.28
N HIS A 353 -17.35 -12.48 8.61
CA HIS A 353 -16.21 -12.89 9.41
C HIS A 353 -16.07 -14.42 9.36
N PRO A 354 -14.83 -14.97 9.39
CA PRO A 354 -14.65 -16.41 9.46
C PRO A 354 -15.32 -16.95 10.73
N PRO A 355 -15.96 -18.14 10.64
CA PRO A 355 -16.63 -18.72 11.79
C PRO A 355 -15.65 -18.94 12.94
N VAL A 356 -16.15 -18.74 14.16
CA VAL A 356 -15.35 -18.93 15.37
C VAL A 356 -14.90 -20.38 15.44
N TYR A 357 -13.59 -20.60 15.58
CA TYR A 357 -13.07 -21.95 15.74
C TYR A 357 -13.50 -22.52 17.10
N HIS A 358 -14.12 -23.70 17.05
CA HIS A 358 -14.41 -24.51 18.23
C HIS A 358 -13.66 -25.85 18.09
N PRO A 359 -12.92 -26.28 19.12
CA PRO A 359 -12.29 -27.61 19.09
C PRO A 359 -13.36 -28.70 19.00
N PRO A 360 -13.03 -29.92 18.54
CA PRO A 360 -14.00 -31.01 18.50
C PRO A 360 -14.65 -31.24 19.87
N GLN A 361 -15.99 -31.38 19.88
CA GLN A 361 -16.74 -31.58 21.11
C GLN A 361 -16.33 -32.90 21.77
N VAL A 362 -16.02 -32.86 23.07
CA VAL A 362 -15.70 -34.05 23.86
C VAL A 362 -16.90 -34.45 24.71
N LYS A 363 -17.13 -35.76 24.82
CA LYS A 363 -18.25 -36.31 25.60
C LYS A 363 -18.22 -35.90 27.08
N PHE A 364 -17.01 -35.79 27.66
CA PHE A 364 -16.80 -35.44 29.06
C PHE A 364 -15.85 -34.23 29.14
N PRO A 365 -16.37 -33.00 29.08
CA PRO A 365 -15.55 -31.78 29.08
C PRO A 365 -15.05 -31.43 30.48
N HIS A 366 -14.10 -32.22 30.99
CA HIS A 366 -13.56 -32.07 32.34
C HIS A 366 -12.94 -30.69 32.55
N GLY A 367 -13.33 -30.01 33.63
CA GLY A 367 -12.84 -28.66 33.98
C GLY A 367 -13.40 -27.53 33.12
N GLN A 368 -14.36 -27.79 32.23
CA GLN A 368 -15.04 -26.75 31.46
C GLN A 368 -16.29 -26.22 32.18
N PRO A 369 -16.67 -24.95 31.97
CA PRO A 369 -17.91 -24.39 32.50
C PRO A 369 -19.14 -24.95 31.77
N LEU A 370 -20.33 -24.84 32.37
CA LEU A 370 -21.59 -25.31 31.78
C LEU A 370 -21.89 -24.72 30.39
N ARG A 371 -21.50 -23.45 30.17
CA ARG A 371 -21.61 -22.75 28.87
C ARG A 371 -20.80 -23.40 27.74
N TYR A 372 -19.97 -24.40 28.04
CA TYR A 372 -19.31 -25.22 27.02
C TYR A 372 -20.31 -25.87 26.06
N LEU A 373 -21.47 -26.33 26.57
CA LEU A 373 -22.49 -26.98 25.75
C LEU A 373 -23.14 -25.99 24.77
N ASP A 374 -23.22 -24.71 25.14
CA ASP A 374 -23.80 -23.66 24.30
C ASP A 374 -22.93 -23.38 23.06
N ARG A 375 -21.61 -23.64 23.11
CA ARG A 375 -20.71 -23.46 21.94
C ARG A 375 -21.03 -24.39 20.77
N TYR A 376 -21.74 -25.48 21.03
CA TYR A 376 -22.11 -26.49 20.02
C TYR A 376 -23.63 -26.58 19.89
N ARG A 377 -24.37 -25.60 20.43
CA ARG A 377 -25.81 -25.53 20.30
C ARG A 377 -26.14 -24.58 19.15
N ASP A 378 -26.89 -25.07 18.16
CA ASP A 378 -27.25 -24.29 16.97
C ASP A 378 -28.42 -23.31 17.24
N SER A 379 -29.36 -23.67 18.12
CA SER A 379 -30.55 -22.87 18.44
C SER A 379 -30.67 -22.60 19.94
N GLU A 380 -31.17 -21.41 20.30
CA GLU A 380 -31.49 -21.07 21.69
C GLU A 380 -32.86 -21.62 22.14
N GLU A 381 -33.67 -22.10 21.20
CA GLU A 381 -35.01 -22.61 21.46
C GLU A 381 -34.99 -23.99 22.12
N PRO A 382 -35.93 -24.29 23.04
CA PRO A 382 -36.01 -25.59 23.70
C PRO A 382 -36.45 -26.68 22.71
N THR A 383 -35.73 -27.80 22.71
CA THR A 383 -36.05 -28.96 21.88
C THR A 383 -36.75 -30.05 22.69
N TYR A 384 -37.92 -30.51 22.23
CA TYR A 384 -38.71 -31.56 22.89
C TYR A 384 -38.63 -32.93 22.20
N GLY A 385 -37.93 -33.06 21.07
CA GLY A 385 -37.71 -34.36 20.41
C GLY A 385 -39.02 -35.05 20.01
N ILE A 386 -39.28 -36.23 20.58
CA ILE A 386 -40.47 -37.07 20.29
C ILE A 386 -41.66 -36.83 21.23
N TYR A 387 -41.53 -35.92 22.20
CA TYR A 387 -42.53 -35.67 23.24
C TYR A 387 -43.69 -34.80 22.78
#